data_AF-A0A164MIG1-F1
#
_entry.id   AF-A0A164MIG1-F1
#
_cell.length_a   1.000
_cell.length_b   1.000
_cell.length_c   1.000
_cell.angle_alpha   90.00
_cell.angle_beta   90.00
_cell.angle_gamma   90.00
#
_symmetry.space_group_name_H-M   'P 1'
#
loop_
_entity.id
_entity.type
_entity.pdbx_description
1 polymer ?
#
loop_
_entity_poly.entity_id
_entity_poly.type
_entity_poly.pdbx_seq_one_letter_code
_entity_poly.pdbx_strand_id
1 'polypeptide(L)'
;MPSFSGMPHEMLLHILNGATVADILSVVLTSHSPYILGRTSRVLWRNAADHVILPLPAEYNIDDVPIERLFGLALRAISIARSLRELSIVPKRFSAAGPIEDGVMHSNMPVHGGRWSLYDSEHGIRCRDTNIRNENPDDSDSLVLPGSSLSRSIVVDRGGGVFRSVQSMPVDQAQVEEQTPQDPQRLKIPHIVDICFPNSFATDNEVPHISGRPIPIPGVDAERVLSITDSFMIIWGMNDPGFVYLLDYKRRIGIQYLLMAGSLSFFEFSSAQIHPSLPKLILLVRVFRPPETFTCAVWIIDIPPNVFSGPQPDVDTDIPITWTPVETTVTSEFLAPMNWTPDISYFPEFPESYTLLHQLSLRDSEGRTHATVVCLTPDNTLVAASLGHLHRPFEFVPRGVGSQSPTMGLWGDGIMILSYFSCLGRTLEVGTFVLPTSMGSAVATNFDPVQGKLIVEVVDSTGRTNLMSRFIIHY
;
A
#
# COMPACT_ATOMS: atom_id res chain seq x y z
N MET A 1 -22.15 41.70 14.89
CA MET A 1 -21.17 41.11 13.94
C MET A 1 -21.94 40.44 12.82
N PRO A 2 -21.54 40.58 11.54
CA PRO A 2 -22.23 39.90 10.45
C PRO A 2 -22.10 38.38 10.65
N SER A 3 -23.25 37.69 10.59
CA SER A 3 -23.32 36.23 10.68
C SER A 3 -23.00 35.62 9.32
N PHE A 4 -22.22 34.54 9.29
CA PHE A 4 -21.96 33.76 8.07
C PHE A 4 -23.23 33.22 7.41
N SER A 5 -24.35 33.18 8.15
CA SER A 5 -25.65 32.71 7.64
C SER A 5 -26.21 33.53 6.47
N GLY A 6 -25.77 34.77 6.27
CA GLY A 6 -26.20 35.63 5.16
C GLY A 6 -25.19 35.73 4.01
N MET A 7 -24.05 35.05 4.10
CA MET A 7 -22.98 35.14 3.11
C MET A 7 -23.25 34.20 1.93
N PRO A 8 -23.07 34.65 0.67
CA PRO A 8 -23.14 33.77 -0.49
C PRO A 8 -22.16 32.61 -0.40
N HIS A 9 -22.55 31.43 -0.89
CA HIS A 9 -21.72 30.23 -0.85
C HIS A 9 -20.38 30.42 -1.57
N GLU A 10 -20.35 31.20 -2.65
CA GLU A 10 -19.16 31.51 -3.42
C GLU A 10 -18.13 32.29 -2.61
N MET A 11 -18.59 33.22 -1.75
CA MET A 11 -17.72 33.97 -0.85
C MET A 11 -17.16 33.06 0.24
N LEU A 12 -17.98 32.16 0.81
CA LEU A 12 -17.52 31.17 1.78
C LEU A 12 -16.47 30.23 1.16
N LEU A 13 -16.68 29.73 -0.06
CA LEU A 13 -15.70 28.91 -0.78
C LEU A 13 -14.41 29.67 -1.04
N HIS A 14 -14.48 30.97 -1.38
CA HIS A 14 -13.30 31.79 -1.60
C HIS A 14 -12.52 32.04 -0.30
N ILE A 15 -13.20 32.27 0.82
CA ILE A 15 -12.59 32.45 2.14
C ILE A 15 -11.91 31.15 2.61
N LEU A 16 -12.53 30.00 2.36
CA LEU A 16 -12.03 28.69 2.79
C LEU A 16 -11.04 28.06 1.78
N ASN A 17 -10.74 28.74 0.68
CA ASN A 17 -9.81 28.25 -0.33
C ASN A 17 -8.39 28.20 0.23
N GLY A 18 -7.77 27.02 0.24
CA GLY A 18 -6.45 26.81 0.85
C GLY A 18 -6.47 26.73 2.38
N ALA A 19 -7.64 26.74 3.02
CA ALA A 19 -7.73 26.44 4.45
C ALA A 19 -7.42 24.97 4.72
N THR A 20 -7.02 24.62 5.96
CA THR A 20 -6.82 23.22 6.32
C THR A 20 -8.16 22.49 6.46
N VAL A 21 -8.15 21.16 6.34
CA VAL A 21 -9.33 20.32 6.59
C VAL A 21 -9.90 20.57 7.99
N ALA A 22 -9.04 20.84 8.98
CA ALA A 22 -9.45 21.15 10.35
C ALA A 22 -10.18 22.50 10.44
N ASP A 23 -9.68 23.54 9.76
CA ASP A 23 -10.30 24.87 9.72
C ASP A 23 -11.65 24.82 8.99
N ILE A 24 -11.68 24.13 7.84
CA ILE A 24 -12.89 23.92 7.06
C ILE A 24 -13.95 23.24 7.93
N LEU A 25 -13.61 22.14 8.61
CA LEU A 25 -14.54 21.44 9.50
C LEU A 25 -15.02 22.32 10.64
N SER A 26 -14.13 23.11 11.23
CA SER A 26 -14.50 24.04 12.31
C SER A 26 -15.57 25.03 11.84
N VAL A 27 -15.44 25.58 10.62
CA VAL A 27 -16.44 26.48 10.03
C VAL A 27 -17.73 25.75 9.65
N VAL A 28 -17.62 24.61 8.96
CA VAL A 28 -18.76 23.79 8.49
C VAL A 28 -19.63 23.30 9.67
N LEU A 29 -19.03 23.03 10.83
CA LEU A 29 -19.74 22.58 12.03
C LEU A 29 -20.40 23.71 12.84
N THR A 30 -20.17 24.99 12.51
CA THR A 30 -20.71 26.11 13.30
C THR A 30 -22.20 26.39 13.09
N SER A 31 -22.72 26.16 11.89
CA SER A 31 -24.10 26.53 11.54
C SER A 31 -24.61 25.77 10.31
N HIS A 32 -25.92 25.81 10.07
CA HIS A 32 -26.60 25.03 9.05
C HIS A 32 -26.14 25.32 7.61
N SER A 33 -25.90 26.58 7.23
CA SER A 33 -25.51 26.94 5.85
C SER A 33 -24.10 26.44 5.48
N PRO A 34 -23.04 26.72 6.26
CA PRO A 34 -21.73 26.10 6.08
C PRO A 34 -21.77 24.57 6.16
N TYR A 35 -22.62 24.00 7.02
CA TYR A 35 -22.81 22.55 7.10
C TYR A 35 -23.30 21.95 5.78
N ILE A 36 -24.33 22.54 5.16
CA ILE A 36 -24.80 22.13 3.82
C ILE A 36 -23.68 22.28 2.80
N LEU A 37 -22.96 23.40 2.81
CA LEU A 37 -21.85 23.65 1.89
C LEU A 37 -20.79 22.54 1.99
N GLY A 38 -20.37 22.18 3.21
CA GLY A 38 -19.42 21.10 3.43
C GLY A 38 -19.90 19.73 2.97
N ARG A 39 -21.21 19.46 2.97
CA ARG A 39 -21.78 18.19 2.50
C ARG A 39 -22.04 18.13 1.00
N THR A 40 -22.05 19.27 0.31
CA THR A 40 -22.49 19.35 -1.09
C THR A 40 -21.43 19.92 -2.03
N SER A 41 -20.36 20.55 -1.52
CA SER A 41 -19.31 21.14 -2.34
C SER A 41 -18.02 20.34 -2.30
N ARG A 42 -17.70 19.65 -3.41
CA ARG A 42 -16.41 18.95 -3.57
C ARG A 42 -15.23 19.91 -3.60
N VAL A 43 -15.44 21.07 -4.25
CA VAL A 43 -14.42 22.11 -4.43
C VAL A 43 -13.83 22.54 -3.09
N LEU A 44 -14.66 22.61 -2.05
CA LEU A 44 -14.22 22.95 -0.70
C LEU A 44 -13.12 22.01 -0.19
N TRP A 45 -13.34 20.69 -0.32
CA TRP A 45 -12.39 19.69 0.17
C TRP A 45 -11.16 19.56 -0.73
N ARG A 46 -11.35 19.68 -2.05
CA ARG A 46 -10.25 19.56 -3.04
C ARG A 46 -9.25 20.70 -2.89
N ASN A 47 -9.75 21.88 -2.54
CA ASN A 47 -8.93 23.07 -2.38
C ASN A 47 -8.39 23.22 -0.95
N ALA A 48 -8.59 22.24 -0.06
CA ALA A 48 -7.95 22.26 1.24
C ALA A 48 -6.43 22.10 1.07
N ALA A 49 -5.65 22.87 1.83
CA ALA A 49 -4.18 22.84 1.74
C ALA A 49 -3.60 21.45 2.04
N ASP A 50 -4.25 20.71 2.92
CA ASP A 50 -3.92 19.37 3.37
C ASP A 50 -4.96 18.33 2.94
N HIS A 51 -5.60 18.47 1.77
CA HIS A 51 -6.60 17.47 1.31
C HIS A 51 -6.05 16.03 1.20
N VAL A 52 -4.73 15.87 1.10
CA VAL A 52 -4.03 14.56 1.08
C VAL A 52 -4.20 13.75 2.37
N ILE A 53 -4.70 14.36 3.46
CA ILE A 53 -4.98 13.66 4.73
C ILE A 53 -6.27 12.89 4.71
N LEU A 54 -7.14 13.18 3.75
CA LEU A 54 -8.44 12.54 3.69
C LEU A 54 -8.20 11.05 3.50
N PRO A 55 -8.81 10.17 4.34
CA PRO A 55 -8.67 8.72 4.23
C PRO A 55 -9.51 8.20 3.06
N LEU A 56 -9.16 8.65 1.85
CA LEU A 56 -9.77 8.21 0.61
C LEU A 56 -9.56 6.70 0.47
N PRO A 57 -10.50 5.97 -0.15
CA PRO A 57 -10.23 4.61 -0.62
C PRO A 57 -8.96 4.60 -1.49
N ALA A 58 -8.21 3.49 -1.52
CA ALA A 58 -7.00 3.48 -2.32
C ALA A 58 -7.34 3.64 -3.82
N GLU A 59 -6.41 4.19 -4.59
CA GLU A 59 -6.57 4.56 -6.00
C GLU A 59 -7.71 5.57 -6.31
N TYR A 60 -8.44 6.07 -5.30
CA TYR A 60 -9.42 7.13 -5.49
C TYR A 60 -8.79 8.49 -5.22
N ASN A 61 -9.00 9.42 -6.15
CA ASN A 61 -8.82 10.82 -5.88
C ASN A 61 -10.10 11.42 -5.27
N ILE A 62 -10.04 12.69 -4.88
CA ILE A 62 -11.17 13.37 -4.26
C ILE A 62 -12.37 13.58 -5.21
N ASP A 63 -12.12 13.57 -6.52
CA ASP A 63 -13.13 13.67 -7.57
C ASP A 63 -13.90 12.36 -7.77
N ASP A 64 -13.27 11.21 -7.51
CA ASP A 64 -13.88 9.89 -7.62
C ASP A 64 -14.81 9.54 -6.45
N VAL A 65 -14.56 10.12 -5.27
CA VAL A 65 -15.36 9.82 -4.08
C VAL A 65 -16.73 10.52 -4.14
N PRO A 66 -17.84 9.82 -3.85
CA PRO A 66 -19.16 10.44 -3.71
C PRO A 66 -19.13 11.61 -2.72
N ILE A 67 -19.70 12.75 -3.11
CA ILE A 67 -19.59 14.00 -2.36
C ILE A 67 -20.13 13.88 -0.93
N GLU A 68 -21.16 13.06 -0.73
CA GLU A 68 -21.80 12.84 0.56
C GLU A 68 -20.86 12.17 1.57
N ARG A 69 -19.81 11.48 1.10
CA ARG A 69 -18.81 10.80 1.94
C ARG A 69 -17.66 11.72 2.35
N LEU A 70 -17.34 12.76 1.57
CA LEU A 70 -16.16 13.60 1.81
C LEU A 70 -16.17 14.24 3.20
N PHE A 71 -17.33 14.76 3.65
CA PHE A 71 -17.47 15.32 4.98
C PHE A 71 -17.18 14.30 6.10
N GLY A 72 -17.66 13.06 5.95
CA GLY A 72 -17.38 11.97 6.91
C GLY A 72 -15.91 11.55 6.91
N LEU A 73 -15.27 11.50 5.74
CA LEU A 73 -13.84 11.24 5.61
C LEU A 73 -13.00 12.35 6.26
N ALA A 74 -13.40 13.61 6.09
CA ALA A 74 -12.75 14.74 6.75
C ALA A 74 -12.83 14.63 8.28
N LEU A 75 -14.02 14.34 8.84
CA LEU A 75 -14.18 14.11 10.28
C LEU A 75 -13.28 12.97 10.78
N ARG A 76 -13.21 11.87 10.01
CA ARG A 76 -12.32 10.74 10.33
C ARG A 76 -10.85 11.14 10.27
N ALA A 77 -10.43 11.91 9.26
CA ALA A 77 -9.06 12.40 9.13
C ALA A 77 -8.63 13.18 10.38
N ILE A 78 -9.46 14.13 10.83
CA ILE A 78 -9.19 14.91 12.04
C ILE A 78 -9.20 14.05 13.28
N SER A 79 -10.11 13.07 13.37
CA SER A 79 -10.11 12.14 14.50
C SER A 79 -8.82 11.31 14.57
N ILE A 80 -8.29 10.86 13.44
CA ILE A 80 -7.04 10.09 13.37
C ILE A 80 -5.86 11.00 13.72
N ALA A 81 -5.77 12.17 13.07
CA ALA A 81 -4.72 13.15 13.34
C ALA A 81 -4.68 13.57 14.81
N ARG A 82 -5.83 13.68 15.48
CA ARG A 82 -5.90 13.93 16.91
C ARG A 82 -5.39 12.75 17.73
N SER A 83 -5.85 11.52 17.45
CA SER A 83 -5.37 10.31 18.13
C SER A 83 -3.85 10.18 18.05
N LEU A 84 -3.27 10.44 16.87
CA LEU A 84 -1.83 10.31 16.63
C LEU A 84 -0.96 11.34 17.37
N ARG A 85 -1.55 12.44 17.83
CA ARG A 85 -0.88 13.47 18.65
C ARG A 85 -0.96 13.18 20.16
N GLU A 86 -1.69 12.15 20.57
CA GLU A 86 -1.78 11.77 21.98
C GLU A 86 -0.49 11.11 22.45
N LEU A 87 -0.12 11.31 23.72
CA LEU A 87 1.07 10.67 24.31
C LEU A 87 0.96 9.14 24.32
N SER A 88 -0.28 8.63 24.38
CA SER A 88 -0.60 7.21 24.37
C SER A 88 -1.80 7.01 23.44
N ILE A 89 -1.57 6.31 22.34
CA ILE A 89 -2.51 6.13 21.24
C ILE A 89 -3.28 4.83 21.52
N VAL A 90 -4.54 4.97 21.95
CA VAL A 90 -5.38 3.85 22.38
C VAL A 90 -6.23 3.32 21.21
N PRO A 91 -6.28 1.99 20.98
CA PRO A 91 -7.12 1.42 19.93
C PRO A 91 -8.59 1.77 20.13
N LYS A 92 -9.26 2.24 19.07
CA LYS A 92 -10.72 2.36 19.05
C LYS A 92 -11.38 1.00 18.79
N ARG A 93 -10.74 0.17 17.95
CA ARG A 93 -11.18 -1.19 17.64
C ARG A 93 -9.99 -2.02 17.16
N PHE A 94 -10.07 -3.33 17.34
CA PHE A 94 -9.12 -4.27 16.78
C PHE A 94 -9.82 -5.57 16.40
N SER A 95 -9.28 -6.29 15.42
CA SER A 95 -9.80 -7.58 14.97
C SER A 95 -8.66 -8.49 14.53
N ALA A 96 -8.83 -9.80 14.70
CA ALA A 96 -7.94 -10.78 14.07
C ALA A 96 -8.09 -10.69 12.54
N ALA A 97 -7.00 -10.83 11.81
CA ALA A 97 -6.99 -10.73 10.35
C ALA A 97 -7.50 -12.00 9.63
N GLY A 98 -7.94 -13.03 10.36
CA GLY A 98 -8.58 -14.22 9.81
C GLY A 98 -8.76 -15.33 10.85
N PRO A 99 -9.36 -16.46 10.48
CA PRO A 99 -9.53 -17.61 11.38
C PRO A 99 -8.20 -18.16 11.88
N ILE A 100 -8.28 -18.71 13.09
CA ILE A 100 -7.26 -19.59 13.66
C ILE A 100 -7.89 -20.97 13.66
N GLU A 101 -7.75 -21.71 12.55
CA GLU A 101 -8.19 -23.10 12.42
C GLU A 101 -7.01 -24.02 12.76
N ASP A 102 -7.21 -25.00 13.64
CA ASP A 102 -6.23 -26.03 14.02
C ASP A 102 -4.82 -25.52 14.39
N GLY A 103 -4.73 -24.28 14.85
CA GLY A 103 -3.45 -23.62 15.17
C GLY A 103 -2.62 -23.25 13.95
N VAL A 104 -3.12 -23.37 12.71
CA VAL A 104 -2.43 -22.92 11.50
C VAL A 104 -3.16 -21.69 10.95
N MET A 105 -2.54 -20.51 11.06
CA MET A 105 -3.10 -19.32 10.42
C MET A 105 -2.68 -19.32 8.96
N HIS A 106 -3.67 -19.24 8.08
CA HIS A 106 -3.47 -19.10 6.66
C HIS A 106 -2.90 -17.71 6.31
N SER A 107 -2.45 -17.53 5.06
CA SER A 107 -2.01 -16.21 4.59
C SER A 107 -3.20 -15.25 4.66
N ASN A 108 -3.17 -14.36 5.66
CA ASN A 108 -4.27 -13.45 5.95
C ASN A 108 -3.90 -12.04 5.55
N MET A 109 -4.83 -11.36 4.89
CA MET A 109 -4.62 -10.03 4.37
C MET A 109 -5.84 -9.14 4.65
N PRO A 110 -5.66 -8.04 5.39
CA PRO A 110 -6.76 -7.13 5.67
C PRO A 110 -7.14 -6.34 4.43
N VAL A 111 -8.45 -6.18 4.24
CA VAL A 111 -9.04 -5.42 3.15
C VAL A 111 -9.17 -3.97 3.63
N HIS A 112 -8.85 -3.01 2.76
CA HIS A 112 -8.97 -1.59 3.09
C HIS A 112 -10.41 -1.25 3.52
N GLY A 113 -10.52 -0.46 4.59
CA GLY A 113 -11.77 -0.19 5.30
C GLY A 113 -11.85 -0.91 6.65
N GLY A 114 -11.12 -2.03 6.79
CA GLY A 114 -10.96 -2.77 8.05
C GLY A 114 -12.16 -3.63 8.44
N ARG A 115 -13.22 -3.64 7.62
CA ARG A 115 -14.39 -4.51 7.78
C ARG A 115 -14.13 -5.93 7.28
N TRP A 116 -13.28 -6.08 6.27
CA TRP A 116 -13.09 -7.37 5.63
C TRP A 116 -11.65 -7.85 5.79
N SER A 117 -11.47 -9.16 5.84
CA SER A 117 -10.17 -9.80 5.73
C SER A 117 -10.25 -10.96 4.75
N LEU A 118 -9.28 -11.05 3.85
CA LEU A 118 -9.09 -12.19 2.97
C LEU A 118 -8.14 -13.18 3.65
N TYR A 119 -8.46 -14.46 3.55
CA TYR A 119 -7.60 -15.52 4.05
C TYR A 119 -7.61 -16.75 3.15
N ASP A 120 -6.50 -17.50 3.21
CA ASP A 120 -6.37 -18.77 2.49
C ASP A 120 -7.12 -19.87 3.21
N SER A 121 -7.68 -20.82 2.47
CA SER A 121 -8.27 -22.04 3.03
C SER A 121 -7.96 -23.20 2.09
N GLU A 122 -8.20 -24.43 2.54
CA GLU A 122 -8.06 -25.62 1.69
C GLU A 122 -8.93 -25.56 0.44
N HIS A 123 -10.05 -24.84 0.50
CA HIS A 123 -10.99 -24.70 -0.61
C HIS A 123 -10.70 -23.49 -1.51
N GLY A 124 -9.72 -22.66 -1.16
CA GLY A 124 -9.38 -21.44 -1.88
C GLY A 124 -9.45 -20.20 -1.00
N ILE A 125 -9.63 -19.04 -1.61
CA ILE A 125 -9.62 -17.76 -0.92
C ILE A 125 -10.99 -17.47 -0.35
N ARG A 126 -11.03 -17.23 0.95
CA ARG A 126 -12.22 -16.86 1.70
C ARG A 126 -12.14 -15.42 2.20
N CYS A 127 -13.29 -14.89 2.55
CA CYS A 127 -13.41 -13.59 3.17
C CYS A 127 -14.23 -13.67 4.45
N ARG A 128 -13.81 -12.91 5.46
CA ARG A 128 -14.51 -12.74 6.74
C ARG A 128 -14.85 -11.28 6.98
N ASP A 129 -16.07 -11.02 7.46
CA ASP A 129 -16.47 -9.73 8.02
C ASP A 129 -16.00 -9.63 9.47
N THR A 130 -15.05 -8.72 9.74
CA THR A 130 -14.47 -8.50 11.06
C THR A 130 -15.42 -7.79 12.05
N ASN A 131 -16.53 -7.21 11.56
CA ASN A 131 -17.53 -6.59 12.43
C ASN A 131 -18.55 -7.59 12.97
N ILE A 132 -18.73 -8.73 12.29
CA ILE A 132 -19.67 -9.76 12.71
C ILE A 132 -19.03 -10.54 13.87
N ARG A 133 -19.46 -10.21 15.09
CA ARG A 133 -19.14 -10.99 16.31
C ARG A 133 -20.05 -12.22 16.39
N ASN A 134 -20.01 -13.10 15.40
CA ASN A 134 -20.73 -14.35 15.49
C ASN A 134 -19.96 -15.34 16.35
N GLU A 135 -20.69 -16.05 17.23
CA GLU A 135 -20.14 -17.13 18.05
C GLU A 135 -19.69 -18.32 17.19
N ASN A 136 -20.23 -18.42 15.97
CA ASN A 136 -19.90 -19.46 15.00
C ASN A 136 -19.09 -18.84 13.83
N PRO A 137 -17.76 -19.08 13.76
CA PRO A 137 -16.90 -18.46 12.75
C PRO A 137 -17.28 -18.84 11.31
N ASP A 138 -17.81 -20.05 11.11
CA ASP A 138 -18.17 -20.59 9.80
C ASP A 138 -19.32 -19.82 9.12
N ASP A 139 -20.23 -19.22 9.90
CA ASP A 139 -21.40 -18.51 9.36
C ASP A 139 -21.05 -17.13 8.78
N SER A 140 -19.86 -16.60 9.08
CA SER A 140 -19.39 -15.29 8.62
C SER A 140 -18.46 -15.35 7.41
N ASP A 141 -18.13 -16.57 6.96
CA ASP A 141 -17.09 -16.80 5.98
C ASP A 141 -17.69 -17.04 4.58
N SER A 142 -17.28 -16.22 3.62
CA SER A 142 -17.70 -16.32 2.22
C SER A 142 -16.55 -16.82 1.36
N LEU A 143 -16.76 -17.89 0.58
CA LEU A 143 -15.79 -18.35 -0.42
C LEU A 143 -15.80 -17.37 -1.60
N VAL A 144 -14.65 -16.75 -1.88
CA VAL A 144 -14.52 -15.75 -2.95
C VAL A 144 -13.92 -16.39 -4.20
N LEU A 145 -12.87 -17.20 -4.07
CA LEU A 145 -12.18 -17.83 -5.19
C LEU A 145 -11.80 -19.29 -4.87
N PRO A 146 -12.49 -20.28 -5.46
CA PRO A 146 -12.15 -21.68 -5.26
C PRO A 146 -10.78 -22.04 -5.85
N GLY A 147 -10.03 -22.90 -5.16
CA GLY A 147 -8.76 -23.49 -5.65
C GLY A 147 -7.59 -22.52 -5.84
N SER A 148 -7.72 -21.27 -5.42
CA SER A 148 -6.70 -20.22 -5.47
C SER A 148 -5.96 -20.06 -4.13
N SER A 149 -4.81 -19.39 -4.11
CA SER A 149 -4.08 -19.11 -2.86
C SER A 149 -3.58 -17.66 -2.81
N LEU A 150 -3.85 -16.98 -1.70
CA LEU A 150 -3.34 -15.68 -1.28
C LEU A 150 -1.86 -15.69 -0.95
N SER A 151 -1.27 -16.85 -0.65
CA SER A 151 0.17 -16.96 -0.43
C SER A 151 0.88 -16.48 -1.70
N ARG A 152 1.31 -15.21 -1.69
CA ARG A 152 1.93 -14.43 -2.79
C ARG A 152 1.00 -13.65 -3.72
N SER A 153 -0.28 -13.52 -3.42
CA SER A 153 -1.13 -12.60 -4.18
C SER A 153 -0.83 -11.15 -3.82
N ILE A 154 -0.49 -10.33 -4.80
CA ILE A 154 -0.59 -8.88 -4.63
C ILE A 154 -2.06 -8.52 -4.68
N VAL A 155 -2.53 -7.85 -3.65
CA VAL A 155 -3.85 -7.25 -3.64
C VAL A 155 -3.72 -5.76 -3.46
N VAL A 156 -4.39 -5.03 -4.34
CA VAL A 156 -4.42 -3.57 -4.35
C VAL A 156 -5.86 -3.14 -4.22
N ASP A 157 -6.13 -2.27 -3.26
CA ASP A 157 -7.43 -1.61 -3.17
C ASP A 157 -7.57 -0.65 -4.35
N ARG A 158 -8.62 -0.87 -5.13
CA ARG A 158 -8.99 -0.07 -6.30
C ARG A 158 -9.93 1.06 -5.94
N GLY A 159 -10.36 1.08 -4.69
CA GLY A 159 -11.40 1.88 -4.09
C GLY A 159 -12.79 1.52 -4.56
N GLY A 160 -13.81 2.21 -4.04
CA GLY A 160 -15.21 1.83 -4.29
C GLY A 160 -15.56 0.43 -3.78
N GLY A 161 -14.72 -0.14 -2.90
CA GLY A 161 -14.87 -1.52 -2.42
C GLY A 161 -14.29 -2.56 -3.38
N VAL A 162 -13.66 -2.18 -4.50
CA VAL A 162 -13.05 -3.14 -5.43
C VAL A 162 -11.61 -3.40 -5.01
N PHE A 163 -11.18 -4.66 -5.05
CA PHE A 163 -9.81 -5.07 -4.76
C PHE A 163 -9.31 -5.91 -5.91
N ARG A 164 -8.20 -5.48 -6.49
CA ARG A 164 -7.56 -6.21 -7.58
C ARG A 164 -6.52 -7.15 -7.01
N SER A 165 -6.62 -8.43 -7.37
CA SER A 165 -5.68 -9.46 -6.99
C SER A 165 -5.12 -10.18 -8.21
N VAL A 166 -3.85 -10.58 -8.18
CA VAL A 166 -3.33 -11.58 -9.13
C VAL A 166 -3.37 -12.96 -8.50
N GLN A 167 -3.98 -13.91 -9.20
CA GLN A 167 -4.29 -15.24 -8.70
C GLN A 167 -3.95 -16.31 -9.72
N SER A 168 -3.21 -17.33 -9.31
CA SER A 168 -2.95 -18.50 -10.14
C SER A 168 -4.17 -19.42 -10.14
N MET A 169 -4.94 -19.40 -11.23
CA MET A 169 -6.15 -20.22 -11.37
C MET A 169 -5.89 -21.46 -12.26
N PRO A 170 -6.51 -22.61 -11.97
CA PRO A 170 -6.43 -23.77 -12.83
C PRO A 170 -7.07 -23.47 -14.19
N VAL A 171 -6.45 -23.95 -15.28
CA VAL A 171 -7.05 -23.89 -16.62
C VAL A 171 -8.18 -24.92 -16.68
N ASP A 172 -9.36 -24.52 -17.17
CA ASP A 172 -10.48 -25.43 -17.38
C ASP A 172 -10.05 -26.61 -18.25
N GLN A 173 -10.05 -27.81 -17.66
CA GLN A 173 -9.52 -29.03 -18.28
C GLN A 173 -10.26 -29.41 -19.58
N ALA A 174 -11.49 -28.92 -19.76
CA ALA A 174 -12.28 -29.12 -20.98
C ALA A 174 -11.64 -28.53 -22.25
N GLN A 175 -10.63 -27.66 -22.13
CA GLN A 175 -9.87 -27.13 -23.28
C GLN A 175 -8.51 -27.81 -23.51
N VAL A 176 -8.06 -28.72 -22.63
CA VAL A 176 -6.68 -29.27 -22.63
C VAL A 176 -6.64 -30.76 -22.98
N GLU A 177 -7.71 -31.31 -23.60
CA GLU A 177 -7.82 -32.75 -23.89
C GLU A 177 -6.79 -33.31 -24.91
N GLU A 178 -5.94 -32.49 -25.53
CA GLU A 178 -4.97 -32.96 -26.56
C GLU A 178 -3.49 -32.92 -26.16
N GLN A 179 -3.12 -32.54 -24.92
CA GLN A 179 -1.70 -32.50 -24.51
C GLN A 179 -1.42 -33.38 -23.29
N THR A 180 -0.45 -34.28 -23.47
CA THR A 180 -0.08 -35.40 -22.58
C THR A 180 0.06 -34.99 -21.10
N PRO A 181 -0.53 -35.75 -20.16
CA PRO A 181 -0.53 -35.41 -18.74
C PRO A 181 0.81 -35.81 -18.12
N GLN A 182 1.73 -34.86 -17.97
CA GLN A 182 2.95 -35.13 -17.18
C GLN A 182 3.19 -34.21 -15.99
N ASP A 183 2.34 -33.21 -15.73
CA ASP A 183 2.36 -32.54 -14.42
C ASP A 183 1.06 -31.75 -14.15
N PRO A 184 0.15 -32.21 -13.28
CA PRO A 184 -1.07 -31.48 -12.94
C PRO A 184 -0.80 -30.14 -12.22
N GLN A 185 0.44 -29.88 -11.77
CA GLN A 185 0.81 -28.58 -11.22
C GLN A 185 1.25 -27.55 -12.27
N ARG A 186 1.45 -27.94 -13.55
CA ARG A 186 2.11 -27.08 -14.56
C ARG A 186 1.24 -26.09 -15.34
N LEU A 187 -0.09 -26.12 -15.21
CA LEU A 187 -0.95 -25.21 -15.97
C LEU A 187 -1.84 -24.39 -15.04
N LYS A 188 -1.23 -23.64 -14.13
CA LYS A 188 -1.90 -22.49 -13.51
C LYS A 188 -1.52 -21.25 -14.30
N ILE A 189 -2.53 -20.54 -14.80
CA ILE A 189 -2.34 -19.24 -15.47
C ILE A 189 -2.69 -18.15 -14.46
N PRO A 190 -1.84 -17.13 -14.27
CA PRO A 190 -2.22 -15.99 -13.45
C PRO A 190 -3.40 -15.26 -14.08
N HIS A 191 -4.35 -14.89 -13.25
CA HIS A 191 -5.49 -14.08 -13.60
C HIS A 191 -5.51 -12.83 -12.74
N ILE A 192 -5.96 -11.73 -13.33
CA ILE A 192 -6.36 -10.55 -12.57
C ILE A 192 -7.81 -10.75 -12.18
N VAL A 193 -8.06 -10.74 -10.89
CA VAL A 193 -9.39 -10.87 -10.31
C VAL A 193 -9.70 -9.57 -9.60
N ASP A 194 -10.80 -8.94 -9.96
CA ASP A 194 -11.37 -7.84 -9.20
C ASP A 194 -12.40 -8.41 -8.23
N ILE A 195 -12.24 -8.20 -6.93
CA ILE A 195 -13.13 -8.64 -5.87
C ILE A 195 -13.88 -7.41 -5.35
N CYS A 196 -15.20 -7.38 -5.52
CA CYS A 196 -16.07 -6.35 -4.98
C CYS A 196 -16.48 -6.67 -3.55
N PHE A 197 -16.14 -5.77 -2.64
CA PHE A 197 -16.57 -5.76 -1.25
C PHE A 197 -17.69 -4.74 -1.08
N PRO A 198 -18.78 -5.12 -0.43
CA PRO A 198 -19.90 -4.21 -0.24
C PRO A 198 -19.54 -3.08 0.73
N ASN A 199 -19.80 -1.86 0.26
CA ASN A 199 -19.52 -0.64 1.00
C ASN A 199 -20.67 -0.23 1.94
N SER A 200 -21.86 -0.80 1.77
CA SER A 200 -23.04 -0.38 2.51
C SER A 200 -23.15 -1.12 3.84
N PHE A 201 -23.48 -0.38 4.89
CA PHE A 201 -24.00 -0.93 6.14
C PHE A 201 -25.52 -1.19 6.06
N ALA A 202 -26.13 -0.97 4.89
CA ALA A 202 -27.58 -0.81 4.76
C ALA A 202 -28.30 -2.09 4.32
N THR A 203 -27.58 -3.07 3.79
CA THR A 203 -28.13 -4.35 3.36
C THR A 203 -27.32 -5.48 3.97
N ASP A 204 -27.87 -6.13 5.00
CA ASP A 204 -27.20 -7.12 5.86
C ASP A 204 -26.69 -8.39 5.15
N ASN A 205 -26.92 -8.54 3.84
CA ASN A 205 -26.66 -9.80 3.11
C ASN A 205 -25.73 -9.66 1.89
N GLU A 206 -25.14 -8.50 1.64
CA GLU A 206 -24.16 -8.43 0.55
C GLU A 206 -22.86 -9.11 0.99
N VAL A 207 -22.44 -10.11 0.22
CA VAL A 207 -21.16 -10.81 0.40
C VAL A 207 -20.16 -10.35 -0.66
N PRO A 208 -18.84 -10.42 -0.37
CA PRO A 208 -17.83 -10.17 -1.37
C PRO A 208 -17.99 -11.10 -2.58
N HIS A 209 -17.83 -10.57 -3.79
CA HIS A 209 -18.00 -11.32 -5.03
C HIS A 209 -16.98 -10.88 -6.08
N ILE A 210 -16.71 -11.73 -7.07
CA ILE A 210 -15.85 -11.37 -8.19
C ILE A 210 -16.60 -10.43 -9.13
N SER A 211 -15.98 -9.31 -9.45
CA SER A 211 -16.45 -8.33 -10.42
C SER A 211 -15.94 -8.67 -11.81
N GLY A 212 -16.85 -9.03 -12.71
CA GLY A 212 -16.50 -9.37 -14.08
C GLY A 212 -15.77 -10.71 -14.22
N ARG A 213 -15.25 -10.96 -15.42
CA ARG A 213 -14.51 -12.20 -15.75
C ARG A 213 -13.04 -12.02 -15.35
N PRO A 214 -12.42 -12.97 -14.62
CA PRO A 214 -10.98 -12.96 -14.39
C PRO A 214 -10.20 -12.80 -15.70
N ILE A 215 -9.19 -11.92 -15.71
CA ILE A 215 -8.43 -11.59 -16.92
C ILE A 215 -7.16 -12.44 -16.94
N PRO A 216 -7.01 -13.44 -17.84
CA PRO A 216 -5.83 -14.29 -17.87
C PRO A 216 -4.61 -13.49 -18.30
N ILE A 217 -3.44 -13.79 -17.74
CA ILE A 217 -2.16 -13.16 -18.07
C ILE A 217 -1.15 -14.24 -18.47
N PRO A 218 -1.25 -14.79 -19.69
CA PRO A 218 -0.38 -15.88 -20.10
C PRO A 218 1.09 -15.46 -20.11
N GLY A 219 1.98 -16.37 -19.73
CA GLY A 219 3.44 -16.15 -19.72
C GLY A 219 3.96 -15.32 -18.53
N VAL A 220 3.09 -14.97 -17.59
CA VAL A 220 3.47 -14.35 -16.32
C VAL A 220 3.45 -15.41 -15.22
N ASP A 221 4.29 -15.25 -14.21
CA ASP A 221 4.24 -16.01 -12.97
C ASP A 221 3.62 -15.12 -11.89
N ALA A 222 2.49 -15.55 -11.31
CA ALA A 222 1.79 -14.80 -10.26
C ALA A 222 2.71 -14.46 -9.08
N GLU A 223 3.63 -15.38 -8.76
CA GLU A 223 4.54 -15.23 -7.62
C GLU A 223 5.64 -14.18 -7.86
N ARG A 224 5.80 -13.74 -9.11
CA ARG A 224 6.80 -12.76 -9.55
C ARG A 224 6.21 -11.38 -9.79
N VAL A 225 4.90 -11.21 -9.64
CA VAL A 225 4.31 -9.88 -9.64
C VAL A 225 4.85 -9.14 -8.40
N LEU A 226 5.39 -7.95 -8.61
CA LEU A 226 5.99 -7.11 -7.56
C LEU A 226 5.06 -5.98 -7.13
N SER A 227 4.28 -5.45 -8.06
CA SER A 227 3.32 -4.39 -7.80
C SER A 227 2.24 -4.36 -8.87
N ILE A 228 1.06 -3.87 -8.51
CA ILE A 228 -0.04 -3.56 -9.41
C ILE A 228 -0.45 -2.13 -9.08
N THR A 229 -0.68 -1.31 -10.10
CA THR A 229 -1.19 0.05 -9.91
C THR A 229 -2.02 0.40 -11.12
N ASP A 230 -3.28 0.69 -10.90
CA ASP A 230 -4.22 0.90 -11.99
C ASP A 230 -4.32 -0.25 -13.00
N SER A 231 -3.96 0.01 -14.26
CA SER A 231 -3.88 -0.98 -15.34
C SER A 231 -2.47 -1.57 -15.50
N PHE A 232 -1.54 -1.17 -14.64
CA PHE A 232 -0.14 -1.55 -14.75
C PHE A 232 0.22 -2.63 -13.74
N MET A 233 1.13 -3.48 -14.17
CA MET A 233 1.69 -4.55 -13.38
C MET A 233 3.20 -4.58 -13.58
N ILE A 234 3.94 -4.67 -12.49
CA ILE A 234 5.38 -4.89 -12.52
C ILE A 234 5.66 -6.35 -12.20
N ILE A 235 6.42 -7.01 -13.06
CA ILE A 235 6.74 -8.44 -12.95
C ILE A 235 8.24 -8.61 -13.02
N TRP A 236 8.78 -9.52 -12.21
CA TRP A 236 10.19 -9.87 -12.24
C TRP A 236 10.51 -10.92 -13.32
N GLY A 237 11.65 -10.72 -14.01
CA GLY A 237 12.46 -11.73 -14.71
C GLY A 237 12.34 -13.17 -14.19
N MET A 238 11.72 -14.09 -14.94
CA MET A 238 11.67 -15.51 -14.57
C MET A 238 13.04 -16.19 -14.59
N ASN A 239 13.83 -15.92 -15.63
CA ASN A 239 15.10 -16.62 -15.90
C ASN A 239 16.31 -15.71 -16.02
N ASP A 240 16.08 -14.39 -16.00
CA ASP A 240 17.14 -13.42 -16.17
C ASP A 240 16.93 -12.26 -15.18
N PRO A 241 17.78 -12.16 -14.13
CA PRO A 241 17.64 -11.17 -13.08
C PRO A 241 17.85 -9.75 -13.58
N GLY A 242 18.34 -9.54 -14.81
CA GLY A 242 18.51 -8.22 -15.42
C GLY A 242 17.23 -7.60 -15.98
N PHE A 243 16.10 -8.34 -15.97
CA PHE A 243 14.85 -7.88 -16.56
C PHE A 243 13.79 -7.51 -15.56
N VAL A 244 13.16 -6.36 -15.81
CA VAL A 244 11.92 -5.94 -15.17
C VAL A 244 10.87 -5.75 -16.26
N TYR A 245 9.70 -6.35 -16.08
CA TYR A 245 8.60 -6.23 -17.01
C TYR A 245 7.56 -5.26 -16.48
N LEU A 246 7.08 -4.39 -17.35
CA LEU A 246 5.98 -3.48 -17.07
C LEU A 246 4.85 -3.77 -18.03
N LEU A 247 3.74 -4.29 -17.53
CA LEU A 247 2.59 -4.74 -18.31
C LEU A 247 1.40 -3.80 -18.13
N ASP A 248 0.89 -3.23 -19.21
CA ASP A 248 -0.49 -2.72 -19.29
C ASP A 248 -1.40 -3.90 -19.67
N TYR A 249 -1.99 -4.53 -18.68
CA TYR A 249 -2.77 -5.75 -18.91
C TYR A 249 -4.12 -5.44 -19.56
N LYS A 250 -4.63 -4.20 -19.46
CA LYS A 250 -5.88 -3.80 -20.14
C LYS A 250 -5.65 -3.68 -21.65
N ARG A 251 -4.48 -3.19 -22.05
CA ARG A 251 -4.11 -3.06 -23.46
C ARG A 251 -3.39 -4.27 -24.04
N ARG A 252 -3.03 -5.24 -23.20
CA ARG A 252 -2.21 -6.41 -23.59
C ARG A 252 -0.84 -6.02 -24.18
N ILE A 253 -0.26 -4.91 -23.69
CA ILE A 253 1.06 -4.43 -24.13
C ILE A 253 1.99 -4.44 -22.92
N GLY A 254 3.16 -5.04 -23.09
CA GLY A 254 4.20 -5.07 -22.07
C GLY A 254 5.51 -4.49 -22.59
N ILE A 255 6.24 -3.83 -21.70
CA ILE A 255 7.66 -3.51 -21.90
C ILE A 255 8.48 -4.54 -21.16
N GLN A 256 9.53 -5.01 -21.81
CA GLN A 256 10.62 -5.74 -21.17
C GLN A 256 11.83 -4.80 -21.04
N TYR A 257 12.09 -4.29 -19.84
CA TYR A 257 13.26 -3.46 -19.59
C TYR A 257 14.48 -4.35 -19.43
N LEU A 258 15.46 -4.19 -20.33
CA LEU A 258 16.81 -4.71 -20.13
C LEU A 258 17.62 -3.67 -19.37
N LEU A 259 17.91 -3.95 -18.09
CA LEU A 259 18.61 -3.02 -17.23
C LEU A 259 20.12 -3.20 -17.33
N MET A 260 20.76 -2.22 -17.96
CA MET A 260 22.21 -2.14 -18.04
C MET A 260 22.74 -1.57 -16.73
N ALA A 261 23.07 -2.43 -15.76
CA ALA A 261 23.56 -2.05 -14.43
C ALA A 261 25.01 -1.53 -14.41
N GLY A 262 25.45 -0.85 -15.48
CA GLY A 262 26.78 -0.28 -15.59
C GLY A 262 27.90 -1.25 -15.21
N SER A 263 28.72 -0.86 -14.23
CA SER A 263 29.86 -1.65 -13.73
C SER A 263 29.52 -2.66 -12.63
N LEU A 264 28.25 -2.82 -12.26
CA LEU A 264 27.85 -3.72 -11.18
C LEU A 264 27.78 -5.15 -11.68
N SER A 265 28.56 -6.04 -11.06
CA SER A 265 28.69 -7.43 -11.50
C SER A 265 27.51 -8.32 -11.11
N PHE A 266 26.77 -7.97 -10.05
CA PHE A 266 25.61 -8.74 -9.59
C PHE A 266 24.67 -7.89 -8.73
N PHE A 267 23.37 -7.99 -9.00
CA PHE A 267 22.33 -7.34 -8.22
C PHE A 267 21.05 -8.18 -8.17
N GLU A 268 20.22 -7.94 -7.17
CA GLU A 268 18.92 -8.60 -6.96
C GLU A 268 17.85 -7.56 -6.65
N PHE A 269 16.68 -7.66 -7.29
CA PHE A 269 15.54 -6.80 -6.96
C PHE A 269 14.91 -7.23 -5.63
N SER A 270 14.79 -6.28 -4.70
CA SER A 270 14.03 -6.46 -3.47
C SER A 270 12.58 -6.01 -3.62
N SER A 271 12.34 -4.95 -4.39
CA SER A 271 10.99 -4.46 -4.71
C SER A 271 10.99 -3.58 -5.95
N ALA A 272 9.81 -3.40 -6.53
CA ALA A 272 9.58 -2.50 -7.65
C ALA A 272 8.20 -1.86 -7.54
N GLN A 273 8.07 -0.60 -7.91
CA GLN A 273 6.82 0.16 -7.80
C GLN A 273 6.77 1.28 -8.85
N ILE A 274 5.56 1.63 -9.27
CA ILE A 274 5.32 2.83 -10.09
C ILE A 274 5.08 4.00 -9.15
N HIS A 275 5.72 5.14 -9.40
CA HIS A 275 5.41 6.34 -8.63
C HIS A 275 3.99 6.83 -8.96
N PRO A 276 3.15 7.17 -7.97
CA PRO A 276 1.73 7.48 -8.21
C PRO A 276 1.50 8.74 -9.07
N SER A 277 2.41 9.71 -9.02
CA SER A 277 2.27 10.99 -9.75
C SER A 277 3.38 11.26 -10.77
N LEU A 278 4.36 10.35 -10.89
CA LEU A 278 5.49 10.54 -11.82
C LEU A 278 5.56 9.31 -12.74
N PRO A 279 5.87 9.48 -14.04
CA PRO A 279 6.05 8.38 -14.97
C PRO A 279 7.41 7.71 -14.73
N LYS A 280 7.63 7.22 -13.51
CA LYS A 280 8.90 6.67 -13.04
C LYS A 280 8.65 5.34 -12.34
N LEU A 281 9.49 4.37 -12.69
CA LEU A 281 9.60 3.09 -12.02
C LEU A 281 10.71 3.21 -10.96
N ILE A 282 10.38 2.90 -9.72
CA ILE A 282 11.32 2.93 -8.59
C ILE A 282 11.63 1.49 -8.22
N LEU A 283 12.91 1.13 -8.25
CA LEU A 283 13.40 -0.21 -7.93
C LEU A 283 14.26 -0.14 -6.68
N LEU A 284 13.99 -1.05 -5.75
CA LEU A 284 14.88 -1.31 -4.62
C LEU A 284 15.75 -2.50 -4.96
N VAL A 285 17.07 -2.29 -4.92
CA VAL A 285 18.05 -3.25 -5.43
C VAL A 285 19.06 -3.58 -4.35
N ARG A 286 19.35 -4.88 -4.18
CA ARG A 286 20.51 -5.35 -3.41
C ARG A 286 21.66 -5.53 -4.37
N VAL A 287 22.67 -4.69 -4.22
CA VAL A 287 23.88 -4.71 -5.04
C VAL A 287 24.94 -5.50 -4.30
N PHE A 288 25.47 -6.53 -4.93
CA PHE A 288 26.58 -7.31 -4.36
C PHE A 288 27.91 -6.67 -4.72
N ARG A 289 28.72 -6.38 -3.70
CA ARG A 289 30.08 -5.86 -3.86
C ARG A 289 31.08 -6.80 -3.19
N PRO A 290 32.02 -7.39 -3.95
CA PRO A 290 33.14 -8.14 -3.37
C PRO A 290 33.91 -7.25 -2.36
N PRO A 291 34.38 -7.79 -1.22
CA PRO A 291 34.53 -9.22 -0.97
C PRO A 291 33.27 -9.99 -0.53
N GLU A 292 32.22 -9.38 0.02
CA GLU A 292 30.98 -10.14 0.39
C GLU A 292 29.84 -9.26 0.93
N THR A 293 29.83 -7.97 0.64
CA THR A 293 28.87 -7.05 1.25
C THR A 293 27.74 -6.69 0.31
N PHE A 294 26.50 -6.88 0.75
CA PHE A 294 25.33 -6.35 0.06
C PHE A 294 25.12 -4.89 0.45
N THR A 295 24.88 -4.06 -0.55
CA THR A 295 24.52 -2.66 -0.38
C THR A 295 23.13 -2.44 -0.95
N CYS A 296 22.29 -1.68 -0.27
CA CYS A 296 20.98 -1.33 -0.81
C CYS A 296 21.12 -0.17 -1.80
N ALA A 297 20.38 -0.19 -2.90
CA ALA A 297 20.31 0.91 -3.86
C ALA A 297 18.86 1.19 -4.23
N VAL A 298 18.57 2.47 -4.48
CA VAL A 298 17.31 2.92 -5.07
C VAL A 298 17.62 3.35 -6.49
N TRP A 299 17.03 2.65 -7.46
CA TRP A 299 17.15 2.98 -8.89
C TRP A 299 15.85 3.58 -9.39
N ILE A 300 15.97 4.58 -10.24
CA ILE A 300 14.85 5.18 -10.98
C ILE A 300 15.04 4.85 -12.45
N ILE A 301 13.93 4.50 -13.10
CA ILE A 301 13.84 4.36 -14.54
C ILE A 301 12.66 5.21 -15.01
N ASP A 302 12.89 6.03 -16.04
CA ASP A 302 11.82 6.76 -16.70
C ASP A 302 10.96 5.79 -17.51
N ILE A 303 9.64 5.91 -17.34
CA ILE A 303 8.70 5.15 -18.14
C ILE A 303 8.44 5.94 -19.44
N PRO A 304 8.75 5.38 -20.63
CA PRO A 304 8.61 6.13 -21.86
C PRO A 304 7.14 6.57 -22.09
N PRO A 305 6.90 7.85 -22.45
CA PRO A 305 5.55 8.40 -22.54
C PRO A 305 4.71 7.73 -23.65
N ASN A 306 5.38 7.23 -24.68
CA ASN A 306 4.77 6.58 -25.83
C ASN A 306 4.22 5.19 -25.54
N VAL A 307 4.69 4.52 -24.48
CA VAL A 307 4.26 3.14 -24.17
C VAL A 307 2.77 3.11 -23.85
N PHE A 308 2.25 4.17 -23.25
CA PHE A 308 0.88 4.22 -22.76
C PHE A 308 0.00 5.23 -23.52
N SER A 309 0.46 5.75 -24.64
CA SER A 309 -0.36 6.49 -25.58
C SER A 309 -0.85 5.56 -26.70
N GLY A 310 -2.11 5.15 -26.61
CA GLY A 310 -2.75 4.28 -27.59
C GLY A 310 -4.24 4.11 -27.26
N PRO A 311 -5.09 3.83 -28.25
CA PRO A 311 -6.50 3.52 -27.99
C PRO A 311 -6.58 2.29 -27.10
N GLN A 312 -7.46 2.32 -26.10
CA GLN A 312 -7.76 1.14 -25.30
C GLN A 312 -8.61 0.21 -26.18
N PRO A 313 -8.12 -0.98 -26.57
CA PRO A 313 -8.93 -1.90 -27.35
C PRO A 313 -10.15 -2.33 -26.53
N ASP A 314 -11.28 -2.56 -27.19
CA ASP A 314 -12.38 -3.28 -26.56
C ASP A 314 -11.85 -4.66 -26.14
N VAL A 315 -12.01 -4.96 -24.86
CA VAL A 315 -11.29 -6.04 -24.16
C VAL A 315 -11.83 -7.40 -24.62
N ASP A 316 -11.30 -7.90 -25.73
CA ASP A 316 -11.38 -9.32 -26.04
C ASP A 316 -10.24 -10.05 -25.29
N THR A 317 -10.60 -11.03 -24.46
CA THR A 317 -9.72 -11.58 -23.43
C THR A 317 -8.61 -12.48 -23.98
N ASP A 318 -8.68 -12.85 -25.25
CA ASP A 318 -7.89 -13.95 -25.81
C ASP A 318 -6.66 -13.47 -26.60
N ILE A 319 -6.44 -12.15 -26.69
CA ILE A 319 -5.27 -11.58 -27.37
C ILE A 319 -4.01 -11.78 -26.50
N PRO A 320 -2.92 -12.36 -27.06
CA PRO A 320 -1.67 -12.54 -26.34
C PRO A 320 -1.01 -11.19 -26.01
N ILE A 321 -0.21 -11.17 -24.94
CA ILE A 321 0.54 -9.97 -24.54
C ILE A 321 1.65 -9.71 -25.57
N THR A 322 1.67 -8.50 -26.12
CA THR A 322 2.76 -8.06 -26.99
C THR A 322 3.86 -7.44 -26.16
N TRP A 323 5.00 -8.11 -26.08
CA TRP A 323 6.18 -7.63 -25.35
C TRP A 323 7.12 -6.86 -26.27
N THR A 324 7.45 -5.62 -25.89
CA THR A 324 8.43 -4.79 -26.58
C THR A 324 9.69 -4.69 -25.72
N PRO A 325 10.84 -5.21 -26.17
CA PRO A 325 12.09 -5.02 -25.45
C PRO A 325 12.52 -3.55 -25.53
N VAL A 326 12.89 -2.98 -24.40
CA VAL A 326 13.43 -1.62 -24.30
C VAL A 326 14.73 -1.71 -23.52
N GLU A 327 15.83 -1.39 -24.19
CA GLU A 327 17.09 -1.14 -23.53
C GLU A 327 16.98 0.21 -22.81
N THR A 328 17.15 0.21 -21.49
CA THR A 328 17.10 1.43 -20.69
C THR A 328 18.26 1.46 -19.70
N THR A 329 18.72 2.67 -19.40
CA THR A 329 19.70 2.89 -18.33
C THR A 329 18.97 3.38 -17.09
N VAL A 330 19.52 3.08 -15.92
CA VAL A 330 19.08 3.69 -14.67
C VAL A 330 19.25 5.20 -14.80
N THR A 331 18.15 5.96 -14.74
CA THR A 331 18.15 7.42 -14.96
C THR A 331 18.72 8.16 -13.76
N SER A 332 18.51 7.60 -12.57
CA SER A 332 19.08 8.09 -11.32
C SER A 332 19.31 6.93 -10.37
N GLU A 333 20.46 6.92 -9.72
CA GLU A 333 20.82 5.91 -8.73
C GLU A 333 21.17 6.60 -7.40
N PHE A 334 20.63 6.04 -6.32
CA PHE A 334 21.11 6.31 -4.97
C PHE A 334 21.62 5.00 -4.37
N LEU A 335 22.92 4.92 -4.12
CA LEU A 335 23.52 3.82 -3.39
C LEU A 335 23.51 4.15 -1.90
N ALA A 336 22.72 3.41 -1.11
CA ALA A 336 22.68 3.59 0.33
C ALA A 336 24.03 3.16 0.93
N PRO A 337 24.73 4.02 1.68
CA PRO A 337 25.97 3.60 2.32
C PRO A 337 25.66 2.52 3.38
N MET A 338 26.61 1.61 3.63
CA MET A 338 26.41 0.58 4.67
C MET A 338 26.14 1.20 6.04
N ASN A 339 26.84 2.30 6.31
CA ASN A 339 26.65 3.10 7.50
C ASN A 339 26.21 4.51 7.11
N TRP A 340 25.37 5.12 7.93
CA TRP A 340 25.06 6.53 7.82
C TRP A 340 26.35 7.36 7.91
N THR A 341 26.50 8.32 7.01
CA THR A 341 27.64 9.24 6.96
C THR A 341 27.18 10.69 7.18
N PRO A 342 28.05 11.57 7.72
CA PRO A 342 27.73 12.99 7.91
C PRO A 342 27.35 13.75 6.63
N ASP A 343 27.70 13.21 5.46
CA ASP A 343 27.37 13.79 4.16
C ASP A 343 25.87 13.67 3.82
N ILE A 344 25.14 12.79 4.53
CA ILE A 344 23.68 12.73 4.45
C ILE A 344 23.13 13.93 5.23
N SER A 345 22.57 14.88 4.50
CA SER A 345 22.01 16.11 5.08
C SER A 345 20.91 15.80 6.08
N TYR A 346 20.95 16.45 7.24
CA TYR A 346 19.90 16.37 8.24
C TYR A 346 18.80 17.38 7.92
N PHE A 347 17.59 16.88 7.71
CA PHE A 347 16.40 17.67 7.44
C PHE A 347 15.31 17.25 8.44
N PRO A 348 15.10 18.00 9.54
CA PRO A 348 14.03 17.65 10.48
C PRO A 348 12.65 17.68 9.80
N GLU A 349 12.52 18.53 8.78
CA GLU A 349 11.38 18.61 7.86
C GLU A 349 11.92 18.65 6.43
N PHE A 350 11.45 17.76 5.55
CA PHE A 350 11.93 17.74 4.15
C PHE A 350 11.16 18.76 3.27
N PRO A 351 11.81 19.37 2.25
CA PRO A 351 11.23 20.48 1.48
C PRO A 351 9.97 20.14 0.67
N GLU A 352 9.07 21.13 0.49
CA GLU A 352 7.87 21.03 -0.38
C GLU A 352 8.15 20.71 -1.84
N SER A 353 9.29 21.17 -2.32
CA SER A 353 9.72 20.94 -3.69
C SER A 353 10.19 19.50 -3.95
N TYR A 354 10.39 18.68 -2.90
CA TYR A 354 10.97 17.35 -3.04
C TYR A 354 9.88 16.29 -3.08
N THR A 355 10.05 15.31 -3.97
CA THR A 355 9.14 14.16 -4.07
C THR A 355 9.75 12.97 -3.35
N LEU A 356 9.10 12.47 -2.29
CA LEU A 356 9.54 11.26 -1.59
C LEU A 356 9.41 10.04 -2.52
N LEU A 357 10.49 9.26 -2.65
CA LEU A 357 10.48 8.04 -3.45
C LEU A 357 10.59 6.76 -2.61
N HIS A 358 11.40 6.78 -1.55
CA HIS A 358 11.62 5.60 -0.72
C HIS A 358 12.09 5.97 0.70
N GLN A 359 11.91 5.04 1.64
CA GLN A 359 12.35 5.18 3.03
C GLN A 359 13.34 4.07 3.38
N LEU A 360 14.41 4.43 4.07
CA LEU A 360 15.52 3.56 4.45
C LEU A 360 15.86 3.78 5.93
N SER A 361 16.53 2.79 6.51
CA SER A 361 17.11 2.89 7.84
C SER A 361 18.60 2.59 7.75
N LEU A 362 19.42 3.58 8.11
CA LEU A 362 20.88 3.47 8.06
C LEU A 362 21.45 3.53 9.48
N ARG A 363 22.47 2.72 9.79
CA ARG A 363 23.13 2.75 11.11
C ARG A 363 24.39 3.58 11.04
N ASP A 364 24.63 4.47 11.99
CA ASP A 364 25.91 5.20 12.05
C ASP A 364 27.02 4.36 12.73
N SER A 365 28.23 4.91 12.81
CA SER A 365 29.38 4.26 13.47
C SER A 365 29.18 4.02 14.96
N GLU A 366 28.25 4.72 15.61
CA GLU A 366 27.89 4.52 17.01
C GLU A 366 26.77 3.47 17.17
N GLY A 367 26.29 2.90 16.06
CA GLY A 367 25.20 1.93 16.04
C GLY A 367 23.81 2.55 16.18
N ARG A 368 23.68 3.88 16.13
CA ARG A 368 22.38 4.56 16.14
C ARG A 368 21.74 4.39 14.78
N THR A 369 20.45 4.09 14.78
CA THR A 369 19.67 3.99 13.54
C THR A 369 19.14 5.37 13.14
N HIS A 370 19.24 5.73 11.87
CA HIS A 370 18.74 6.96 11.28
C HIS A 370 17.61 6.65 10.30
N ALA A 371 16.47 7.30 10.49
CA ALA A 371 15.39 7.27 9.50
C ALA A 371 15.82 8.15 8.32
N THR A 372 16.08 7.54 7.18
CA THR A 372 16.56 8.22 5.98
C THR A 372 15.51 8.13 4.89
N VAL A 373 15.23 9.24 4.21
CA VAL A 373 14.36 9.25 3.04
C VAL A 373 15.16 9.53 1.79
N VAL A 374 14.79 8.88 0.70
CA VAL A 374 15.33 9.12 -0.64
C VAL A 374 14.28 9.90 -1.43
N CYS A 375 14.65 11.09 -1.88
CA CYS A 375 13.77 12.02 -2.56
C CYS A 375 14.31 12.37 -3.95
N LEU A 376 13.38 12.71 -4.84
CA LEU A 376 13.67 13.38 -6.10
C LEU A 376 13.54 14.89 -5.93
N THR A 377 14.58 15.63 -6.30
CA THR A 377 14.53 17.09 -6.36
C THR A 377 13.81 17.57 -7.63
N PRO A 378 13.44 18.87 -7.73
CA PRO A 378 12.90 19.46 -8.96
C PRO A 378 13.82 19.28 -10.18
N ASP A 379 15.12 19.18 -9.95
CA ASP A 379 16.14 19.00 -10.99
C ASP A 379 16.34 17.52 -11.38
N ASN A 380 15.42 16.64 -10.97
CA ASN A 380 15.50 15.17 -11.17
C ASN A 380 16.76 14.52 -10.57
N THR A 381 17.33 15.10 -9.51
CA THR A 381 18.46 14.49 -8.79
C THR A 381 17.96 13.73 -7.57
N LEU A 382 18.60 12.59 -7.29
CA LEU A 382 18.33 11.82 -6.08
C LEU A 382 19.12 12.41 -4.91
N VAL A 383 18.42 12.68 -3.81
CA VAL A 383 19.00 13.14 -2.56
C VAL A 383 18.50 12.29 -1.41
N ALA A 384 19.41 11.95 -0.50
CA ALA A 384 19.05 11.31 0.77
C ALA A 384 19.05 12.34 1.89
N ALA A 385 18.05 12.25 2.75
CA ALA A 385 17.85 13.14 3.88
C ALA A 385 17.62 12.31 5.15
N SER A 386 18.36 12.60 6.22
CA SER A 386 18.07 12.04 7.53
C SER A 386 16.99 12.86 8.20
N LEU A 387 15.91 12.21 8.64
CA LEU A 387 14.81 12.84 9.38
C LEU A 387 15.02 12.82 10.89
N GLY A 388 15.99 12.04 11.38
CA GLY A 388 16.19 11.88 12.81
C GLY A 388 16.78 10.54 13.20
N HIS A 389 17.24 10.50 14.44
CA HIS A 389 17.66 9.27 15.08
C HIS A 389 16.45 8.51 15.61
N LEU A 390 16.56 7.21 15.47
CA LEU A 390 15.63 6.23 15.97
C LEU A 390 16.25 5.67 17.27
N HIS A 391 15.51 5.74 18.38
CA HIS A 391 16.05 5.45 19.71
C HIS A 391 16.54 4.00 19.95
N ARG A 392 16.32 3.06 19.02
CA ARG A 392 16.68 1.64 19.15
C ARG A 392 17.10 1.04 17.79
N PRO A 393 17.78 -0.12 17.74
CA PRO A 393 18.03 -0.81 16.48
C PRO A 393 16.71 -1.39 15.98
N PHE A 394 16.13 -0.72 15.01
CA PHE A 394 14.93 -1.18 14.34
C PHE A 394 15.30 -2.04 13.13
N GLU A 395 14.48 -3.06 12.85
CA GLU A 395 14.54 -3.79 11.58
C GLU A 395 13.53 -3.19 10.62
N PHE A 396 14.03 -2.59 9.54
CA PHE A 396 13.20 -2.18 8.42
C PHE A 396 12.90 -3.40 7.57
N VAL A 397 11.63 -3.73 7.41
CA VAL A 397 11.18 -4.65 6.35
C VAL A 397 10.67 -3.76 5.21
N PRO A 398 11.42 -3.59 4.11
CA PRO A 398 10.95 -2.78 2.99
C PRO A 398 9.66 -3.40 2.45
N ARG A 399 8.56 -2.65 2.49
CA ARG A 399 7.34 -2.93 1.72
C ARG A 399 7.07 -1.69 0.86
N GLY A 400 6.46 -1.89 -0.31
CA GLY A 400 6.46 -0.90 -1.40
C GLY A 400 5.80 0.46 -1.11
N VAL A 401 5.90 1.32 -2.11
CA VAL A 401 5.16 2.56 -2.41
C VAL A 401 3.92 2.86 -1.57
N GLY A 402 4.00 3.61 -0.46
CA GLY A 402 2.81 4.05 0.26
C GLY A 402 2.36 3.15 1.42
N SER A 403 2.98 1.98 1.59
CA SER A 403 3.03 1.31 2.90
C SER A 403 4.19 1.94 3.66
N GLN A 404 3.90 2.73 4.70
CA GLN A 404 4.98 3.12 5.60
C GLN A 404 5.40 1.86 6.34
N SER A 405 6.64 1.42 6.15
CA SER A 405 7.21 0.38 6.99
C SER A 405 7.49 1.02 8.35
N PRO A 406 6.65 0.79 9.37
CA PRO A 406 6.88 1.41 10.65
C PRO A 406 8.18 0.85 11.21
N THR A 407 8.97 1.75 11.77
CA THR A 407 10.17 1.36 12.48
C THR A 407 9.69 0.97 13.89
N MET A 408 9.69 -0.33 14.20
CA MET A 408 9.14 -0.88 15.46
C MET A 408 10.18 -1.19 16.58
N GLY A 409 9.94 -0.64 17.76
CA GLY A 409 10.59 -1.04 19.00
C GLY A 409 9.63 -1.87 19.84
N LEU A 410 9.88 -3.17 19.97
CA LEU A 410 9.11 -4.04 20.85
C LEU A 410 9.18 -3.52 22.29
N TRP A 411 8.01 -3.38 22.93
CA TRP A 411 7.91 -3.23 24.37
C TRP A 411 7.04 -4.35 24.93
N GLY A 412 7.48 -4.96 26.02
CA GLY A 412 6.59 -5.76 26.88
C GLY A 412 5.46 -4.91 27.45
N ASP A 413 4.44 -5.57 27.99
CA ASP A 413 3.31 -4.96 28.73
C ASP A 413 2.23 -4.27 27.86
N GLY A 414 2.06 -4.69 26.60
CA GLY A 414 0.97 -4.20 25.75
C GLY A 414 1.18 -2.77 25.27
N ILE A 415 2.43 -2.33 25.12
CA ILE A 415 2.80 -1.03 24.56
C ILE A 415 3.73 -1.26 23.38
N MET A 416 3.59 -0.44 22.34
CA MET A 416 4.42 -0.48 21.15
C MET A 416 4.85 0.95 20.79
N ILE A 417 6.15 1.21 20.66
CA ILE A 417 6.61 2.48 20.10
C ILE A 417 6.84 2.31 18.61
N LEU A 418 6.19 3.15 17.82
CA LEU A 418 6.43 3.23 16.39
C LEU A 418 7.00 4.58 16.04
N SER A 419 8.07 4.57 15.26
CA SER A 419 8.48 5.75 14.50
C SER A 419 7.92 5.62 13.09
N TYR A 420 7.28 6.67 12.62
CA TYR A 420 6.64 6.71 11.31
C TYR A 420 6.79 8.07 10.68
N PHE A 421 6.53 8.14 9.39
CA PHE A 421 6.72 9.35 8.62
C PHE A 421 5.39 10.09 8.49
N SER A 422 5.32 11.32 8.96
CA SER A 422 4.12 12.13 8.73
C SER A 422 4.17 12.66 7.31
N CYS A 423 3.33 12.18 6.39
CA CYS A 423 3.31 12.72 5.02
C CYS A 423 2.98 14.23 5.00
N LEU A 424 2.23 14.70 6.00
CA LEU A 424 1.90 16.11 6.20
C LEU A 424 2.98 16.89 6.91
N GLY A 425 3.39 16.40 8.08
CA GLY A 425 4.37 17.06 8.93
C GLY A 425 5.75 17.00 8.31
N ARG A 426 5.94 16.07 7.36
CA ARG A 426 7.18 15.81 6.65
C ARG A 426 8.37 15.59 7.55
N THR A 427 8.04 15.04 8.69
CA THR A 427 8.88 14.83 9.85
C THR A 427 8.77 13.38 10.25
N LEU A 428 9.78 12.93 10.97
CA LEU A 428 9.71 11.67 11.70
C LEU A 428 8.87 11.91 12.97
N GLU A 429 7.75 11.22 13.08
CA GLU A 429 6.92 11.22 14.27
C GLU A 429 7.15 9.92 15.07
N VAL A 430 6.97 10.00 16.39
CA VAL A 430 7.07 8.87 17.30
C VAL A 430 5.79 8.78 18.11
N GLY A 431 5.09 7.66 18.00
CA GLY A 431 3.86 7.38 18.74
C GLY A 431 4.02 6.20 19.68
N THR A 432 3.42 6.29 20.87
CA THR A 432 3.30 5.17 21.82
C THR A 432 1.91 4.56 21.66
N PHE A 433 1.83 3.38 21.08
CA PHE A 433 0.58 2.68 20.79
C PHE A 433 0.27 1.68 21.90
N VAL A 434 -0.93 1.75 22.45
CA VAL A 434 -1.43 0.70 23.35
C VAL A 434 -1.89 -0.47 22.49
N LEU A 435 -1.42 -1.66 22.84
CA LEU A 435 -1.87 -2.91 22.25
C LEU A 435 -2.92 -3.55 23.16
N PRO A 436 -3.92 -4.25 22.60
CA PRO A 436 -4.84 -5.05 23.39
C PRO A 436 -4.10 -6.08 24.25
N THR A 437 -4.49 -6.19 25.51
CA THR A 437 -3.82 -7.03 26.52
C THR A 437 -3.73 -8.51 26.14
N SER A 438 -4.59 -8.98 25.23
CA SER A 438 -4.61 -10.35 24.73
C SER A 438 -3.51 -10.68 23.71
N MET A 439 -2.77 -9.70 23.18
CA MET A 439 -1.85 -9.92 22.06
C MET A 439 -0.43 -10.38 22.46
N GLY A 440 -0.06 -10.31 23.74
CA GLY A 440 1.31 -10.62 24.15
C GLY A 440 2.34 -9.71 23.47
N SER A 441 3.48 -10.28 23.04
CA SER A 441 4.49 -9.55 22.27
C SER A 441 4.07 -9.48 20.80
N ALA A 442 4.09 -8.32 20.17
CA ALA A 442 3.62 -8.15 18.80
C ALA A 442 4.49 -7.20 17.98
N VAL A 443 4.60 -7.49 16.69
CA VAL A 443 5.42 -6.77 15.73
C VAL A 443 4.58 -6.01 14.72
N ALA A 444 4.79 -4.70 14.59
CA ALA A 444 4.14 -3.95 13.53
C ALA A 444 4.69 -4.35 12.16
N THR A 445 3.81 -4.77 11.27
CA THR A 445 4.16 -5.15 9.89
C THR A 445 3.73 -4.14 8.84
N ASN A 446 2.78 -3.27 9.18
CA ASN A 446 2.35 -2.17 8.33
C ASN A 446 1.69 -1.09 9.18
N PHE A 447 1.92 0.17 8.86
CA PHE A 447 1.23 1.30 9.46
C PHE A 447 0.79 2.28 8.38
N ASP A 448 -0.49 2.66 8.42
CA ASP A 448 -1.09 3.65 7.54
C ASP A 448 -1.66 4.77 8.42
N PRO A 449 -0.91 5.88 8.61
CA PRO A 449 -1.35 6.99 9.44
C PRO A 449 -2.52 7.75 8.83
N VAL A 450 -2.70 7.71 7.51
CA VAL A 450 -3.83 8.37 6.83
C VAL A 450 -5.12 7.62 7.14
N GLN A 451 -5.08 6.29 7.10
CA GLN A 451 -6.23 5.45 7.44
C GLN A 451 -6.41 5.20 8.95
N GLY A 452 -5.41 5.56 9.76
CA GLY A 452 -5.37 5.27 11.19
C GLY A 452 -5.35 3.77 11.46
N LYS A 453 -4.59 3.01 10.66
CA LYS A 453 -4.52 1.55 10.72
C LYS A 453 -3.11 1.09 11.05
N LEU A 454 -3.03 0.11 11.94
CA LEU A 454 -1.81 -0.61 12.28
C LEU A 454 -2.06 -2.11 12.12
N ILE A 455 -1.20 -2.79 11.37
CA ILE A 455 -1.21 -4.24 11.27
C ILE A 455 -0.08 -4.77 12.15
N VAL A 456 -0.42 -5.64 13.10
CA VAL A 456 0.55 -6.27 14.00
C VAL A 456 0.52 -7.80 13.87
N GLU A 457 1.68 -8.43 14.02
CA GLU A 457 1.89 -9.88 14.07
C GLU A 457 2.33 -10.27 15.48
N VAL A 458 1.64 -11.20 16.14
CA VAL A 458 2.08 -11.69 17.45
C VAL A 458 3.34 -12.53 17.31
N VAL A 459 4.37 -12.22 18.09
CA VAL A 459 5.60 -13.01 18.20
C VAL A 459 5.57 -13.87 19.45
N ASP A 460 6.11 -15.08 19.35
CA ASP A 460 6.26 -15.95 20.51
C ASP A 460 7.39 -15.47 21.45
N SER A 461 7.55 -16.14 22.58
CA SER A 461 8.60 -15.84 23.56
C SER A 461 10.03 -16.03 23.02
N THR A 462 10.20 -16.71 21.88
CA THR A 462 11.49 -16.87 21.20
C THR A 462 11.79 -15.73 20.24
N GLY A 463 10.88 -14.75 20.12
CA GLY A 463 10.97 -13.65 19.17
C GLY A 463 10.74 -14.10 17.72
N ARG A 464 10.37 -15.36 17.51
CA ARG A 464 9.91 -15.82 16.21
C ARG A 464 8.49 -15.31 16.03
N THR A 465 8.20 -14.78 14.85
CA THR A 465 6.81 -14.54 14.44
C THR A 465 6.09 -15.86 14.56
N ASN A 466 5.26 -15.98 15.59
CA ASN A 466 4.37 -17.10 15.66
C ASN A 466 3.42 -16.83 14.51
N LEU A 467 3.45 -17.65 13.47
CA LEU A 467 2.67 -17.45 12.24
C LEU A 467 1.15 -17.32 12.52
N MET A 468 0.74 -17.49 13.78
CA MET A 468 -0.60 -17.82 14.23
C MET A 468 -1.54 -16.64 14.45
N SER A 469 -1.07 -15.38 14.58
CA SER A 469 -2.00 -14.25 14.82
C SER A 469 -1.55 -12.91 14.23
N ARG A 470 -2.20 -12.48 13.14
CA ARG A 470 -2.23 -11.09 12.66
C ARG A 470 -3.43 -10.34 13.20
N PHE A 471 -3.25 -9.09 13.62
CA PHE A 471 -4.32 -8.21 14.04
C PHE A 471 -4.30 -6.89 13.28
N ILE A 472 -5.50 -6.39 13.00
CA ILE A 472 -5.74 -5.05 12.47
C ILE A 472 -6.19 -4.19 13.64
N ILE A 473 -5.49 -3.08 13.87
CA ILE A 473 -5.82 -2.13 14.92
C ILE A 473 -6.17 -0.79 14.28
N HIS A 474 -7.27 -0.19 14.73
CA HIS A 474 -7.72 1.12 14.29
C HIS A 474 -7.66 2.12 15.44
N TYR A 475 -7.07 3.29 15.18
CA TYR A 475 -6.83 4.34 16.17
C TYR A 475 -7.66 5.62 15.94
#